data_AF-A0A964AQC6-F1
#
_entry.id   AF-A0A964AQC6-F1
#
_cell.length_a   1.000
_cell.length_b   1.000
_cell.length_c   1.000
_cell.angle_alpha   90.00
_cell.angle_beta   90.00
_cell.angle_gamma   90.00
#
_symmetry.space_group_name_H-M   'P 1'
#
loop_
_entity.id
_entity.type
_entity.pdbx_description
1 polymer ?
#
loop_
_entity_poly.entity_id
_entity_poly.type
_entity_poly.pdbx_seq_one_letter_code
_entity_poly.pdbx_strand_id
1 'polypeptide(L)'
;MTLARTSLPIALVLALTTGCNPGTSGPDDDPNNPANDSTVQGRVDDGAGQQSLSFGGAGTMEAAQTARLSRVKDDGSLEVISETSIDSSGSYSLEAPSSQDRMVLEALDASGEVVAAAILEATAEAEGGAVTATPMDSESTVEARVFVEMIAHGVQKSDVNVVDLRGRIDAAMASAVKASSEQGGDAEAQLTVLAEAMWAAQRSEEMAYADMGLDLSQADMFMMELDVSQALSAALDAGEPAEISYDAFFDAIVLVHEEAGADARTQSEAEAQASFSTRLIVEQRLGSEAADLAEATVVHAAEGEAMLTARATEAILASADVTAAVEAHAEDAAEDLTSDVDAAADAAEAHEAWATWRAELVGEGSVEGSVLGDALQVNAVTAATVDVALGSAWMARERFESEVIDEVTAALDTNASLSGSADATAEAVADGRMVYHSTLEDIASELSILEELDTFTSIVIEADGSFVAAAQ
;
A
#
# COMPACT_ATOMS: atom_id res chain seq x y z
N MET A 1 18.27 -25.61 -4.01
CA MET A 1 19.40 -25.45 -3.08
C MET A 1 18.79 -24.72 -1.91
N THR A 2 18.21 -25.46 -0.97
CA THR A 2 17.26 -24.96 0.03
C THR A 2 17.95 -23.97 0.96
N LEU A 3 17.74 -22.68 0.75
CA LEU A 3 18.11 -21.65 1.72
C LEU A 3 17.11 -21.80 2.86
N ALA A 4 17.55 -22.43 3.95
CA ALA A 4 16.83 -22.34 5.20
C ALA A 4 16.76 -20.85 5.57
N ARG A 5 15.57 -20.26 5.47
CA ARG A 5 15.23 -18.99 6.14
C ARG A 5 15.47 -19.23 7.63
N THR A 6 16.70 -18.98 8.08
CA THR A 6 16.98 -18.81 9.50
C THR A 6 16.26 -17.53 9.88
N SER A 7 15.03 -17.68 10.36
CA SER A 7 14.31 -16.69 11.13
C SER A 7 15.24 -16.21 12.25
N LEU A 8 15.95 -15.12 12.01
CA LEU A 8 16.60 -14.38 13.08
C LEU A 8 15.44 -13.95 13.99
N PRO A 9 15.47 -14.24 15.30
CA PRO A 9 14.57 -13.55 16.20
C PRO A 9 15.04 -12.10 16.20
N ILE A 10 14.47 -11.27 15.31
CA ILE A 10 14.37 -9.84 15.55
C ILE A 10 13.58 -9.78 16.85
N ALA A 11 14.30 -9.52 17.95
CA ALA A 11 13.69 -9.17 19.20
C ALA A 11 13.08 -7.79 18.97
N LEU A 12 11.93 -7.75 18.29
CA LEU A 12 11.02 -6.65 18.29
C LEU A 12 10.59 -6.52 19.75
N VAL A 13 11.31 -5.68 20.49
CA VAL A 13 10.88 -5.24 21.80
C VAL A 13 9.70 -4.33 21.50
N LEU A 14 8.53 -4.92 21.26
CA LEU A 14 7.25 -4.27 21.48
C LEU A 14 7.23 -3.91 22.96
N ALA A 15 7.81 -2.76 23.29
CA ALA A 15 7.45 -2.05 24.49
C ALA A 15 6.02 -1.56 24.25
N LEU A 16 5.04 -2.45 24.46
CA LEU A 16 3.62 -2.10 24.58
C LEU A 16 3.50 -1.14 25.78
N THR A 17 3.84 0.13 25.59
CA THR A 17 3.43 1.19 26.49
C THR A 17 1.95 1.41 26.23
N THR A 18 1.14 0.60 26.92
CA THR A 18 -0.30 0.80 27.07
C THR A 18 -0.55 2.21 27.60
N GLY A 19 -0.82 3.12 26.68
CA GLY A 19 -0.85 4.55 26.94
C GLY A 19 -1.65 5.39 25.94
N CYS A 20 -2.52 4.81 25.11
CA CYS A 20 -3.51 5.59 24.35
C CYS A 20 -4.49 6.27 25.33
N ASN A 21 -4.14 7.47 25.77
CA ASN A 21 -5.08 8.42 26.34
C ASN A 21 -5.52 9.32 25.17
N PRO A 22 -6.78 9.25 24.70
CA PRO A 22 -7.27 10.19 23.70
C PRO A 22 -7.32 11.57 24.35
N GLY A 23 -6.22 12.30 24.23
CA GLY A 23 -6.09 13.66 24.72
C GLY A 23 -7.04 14.55 23.95
N THR A 24 -8.12 14.97 24.61
CA THR A 24 -8.98 16.04 24.10
C THR A 24 -8.13 17.31 23.99
N SER A 25 -7.71 17.64 22.77
CA SER A 25 -7.03 18.90 22.44
C SER A 25 -7.99 20.07 22.68
N GLY A 26 -7.76 20.79 23.77
CA GLY A 26 -8.25 22.17 23.90
C GLY A 26 -7.32 23.10 23.12
N PRO A 27 -7.82 24.17 22.49
CA PRO A 27 -6.99 25.14 21.80
C PRO A 27 -6.29 26.04 22.82
N ASP A 28 -5.09 25.64 23.28
CA ASP A 28 -4.13 26.55 23.92
C ASP A 28 -3.16 27.08 22.85
N ASP A 29 -3.69 27.88 21.92
CA ASP A 29 -2.92 28.68 20.97
C ASP A 29 -2.35 29.94 21.66
N ASP A 30 -1.47 29.79 22.65
CA ASP A 30 -0.66 30.93 23.14
C ASP A 30 0.71 30.96 22.42
N PRO A 31 0.89 31.83 21.41
CA PRO A 31 2.14 31.93 20.65
C PRO A 31 3.33 32.49 21.46
N ASN A 32 3.19 32.72 22.78
CA ASN A 32 4.27 33.21 23.64
C ASN A 32 4.70 32.25 24.77
N ASN A 33 4.30 30.98 24.75
CA ASN A 33 4.83 30.00 25.71
C ASN A 33 6.11 29.33 25.15
N PRO A 34 7.32 29.64 25.67
CA PRO A 34 8.53 28.97 25.22
C PRO A 34 8.62 27.56 25.81
N ALA A 35 8.90 26.58 24.96
CA ALA A 35 9.22 25.18 25.24
C ALA A 35 8.03 24.27 25.58
N ASN A 36 7.54 23.59 24.55
CA ASN A 36 7.18 22.17 24.58
C ASN A 36 7.73 21.55 23.29
N ASP A 37 9.03 21.74 23.06
CA ASP A 37 9.65 21.34 21.80
C ASP A 37 10.20 19.91 21.93
N SER A 38 10.04 19.16 20.85
CA SER A 38 10.64 17.86 20.59
C SER A 38 11.76 18.03 19.57
N THR A 39 12.73 17.14 19.58
CA THR A 39 13.82 17.15 18.62
C THR A 39 13.52 16.18 17.47
N VAL A 40 13.53 16.67 16.24
CA VAL A 40 13.50 15.83 15.04
C VAL A 40 14.93 15.70 14.52
N GLN A 41 15.35 14.47 14.24
CA GLN A 41 16.64 14.16 13.64
C GLN A 41 16.40 13.40 12.34
N GLY A 42 17.27 13.58 11.37
CA GLY A 42 17.20 12.83 10.12
C GLY A 42 18.38 13.15 9.22
N ARG A 43 18.31 12.64 7.98
CA ARG A 43 19.33 12.85 6.96
C ARG A 43 18.72 13.05 5.58
N VAL A 44 19.52 13.64 4.69
CA VAL A 44 19.28 13.72 3.25
C VAL A 44 20.15 12.68 2.56
N ASP A 45 19.54 11.86 1.71
CA ASP A 45 20.24 10.81 1.00
C ASP A 45 20.34 11.07 -0.51
N ASP A 46 21.47 10.65 -1.05
CA ASP A 46 21.64 10.48 -2.49
C ASP A 46 20.98 9.15 -2.89
N GLY A 47 19.66 9.13 -3.06
CA GLY A 47 18.93 7.98 -3.58
C GLY A 47 19.48 7.47 -4.93
N ALA A 48 18.95 6.35 -5.46
CA ALA A 48 19.56 5.58 -6.55
C ALA A 48 19.70 6.26 -7.94
N GLY A 49 19.15 7.45 -8.17
CA GLY A 49 19.08 8.07 -9.51
C GLY A 49 20.23 9.03 -9.87
N GLN A 50 20.62 9.13 -11.16
CA GLN A 50 21.62 10.12 -11.65
C GLN A 50 20.94 11.36 -12.28
N GLN A 51 20.83 12.45 -11.51
CA GLN A 51 20.64 13.86 -11.93
C GLN A 51 19.26 14.38 -12.45
N SER A 52 18.44 14.82 -11.49
CA SER A 52 17.66 16.08 -11.42
C SER A 52 17.45 16.36 -9.93
N LEU A 53 17.62 17.60 -9.48
CA LEU A 53 17.64 17.93 -8.04
C LEU A 53 16.25 18.12 -7.43
N SER A 54 15.15 18.28 -8.17
CA SER A 54 13.85 18.66 -7.57
C SER A 54 13.07 17.51 -6.92
N PHE A 55 13.47 16.27 -7.18
CA PHE A 55 12.84 15.03 -6.70
C PHE A 55 13.87 14.10 -6.03
N GLY A 56 14.87 14.64 -5.32
CA GLY A 56 15.92 13.84 -4.70
C GLY A 56 16.84 13.09 -5.68
N GLY A 57 17.60 12.11 -5.16
CA GLY A 57 18.57 11.27 -5.91
C GLY A 57 20.01 11.78 -5.88
N ALA A 58 20.89 11.26 -6.75
CA ALA A 58 22.32 11.58 -6.69
C ALA A 58 22.62 13.08 -6.85
N GLY A 59 23.40 13.60 -5.89
CA GLY A 59 23.78 15.00 -5.80
C GLY A 59 22.85 15.82 -4.91
N THR A 60 21.77 15.24 -4.40
CA THR A 60 20.83 15.89 -3.48
C THR A 60 21.52 16.22 -2.17
N MET A 61 22.27 15.27 -1.58
CA MET A 61 23.00 15.49 -0.35
C MET A 61 24.05 16.60 -0.51
N GLU A 62 24.75 16.65 -1.65
CA GLU A 62 25.72 17.72 -1.94
C GLU A 62 25.05 19.09 -2.14
N ALA A 63 23.86 19.12 -2.73
CA ALA A 63 23.12 20.35 -3.00
C ALA A 63 22.42 20.91 -1.75
N ALA A 64 21.94 20.04 -0.86
CA ALA A 64 21.14 20.40 0.30
C ALA A 64 21.95 21.16 1.36
N GLN A 65 21.38 22.24 1.88
CA GLN A 65 22.01 23.13 2.86
C GLN A 65 21.12 23.44 4.05
N THR A 66 19.81 23.46 3.86
CA THR A 66 18.85 23.78 4.92
C THR A 66 17.80 22.68 4.99
N ALA A 67 17.53 22.17 6.18
CA ALA A 67 16.36 21.35 6.45
C ALA A 67 15.27 22.25 7.05
N ARG A 68 14.05 22.13 6.54
CA ARG A 68 12.88 22.91 6.93
C ARG A 68 11.77 21.97 7.36
N LEU A 69 11.14 22.25 8.49
CA LEU A 69 9.93 21.58 8.94
C LEU A 69 8.73 22.50 8.72
N SER A 70 7.69 21.98 8.08
CA SER A 70 6.48 22.70 7.76
C SER A 70 5.22 21.94 8.22
N ARG A 71 4.21 22.69 8.68
CA ARG A 71 2.85 22.18 8.86
C ARG A 71 2.09 22.33 7.55
N VAL A 72 1.36 21.30 7.14
CA VAL A 72 0.44 21.38 5.99
C VAL A 72 -0.88 22.01 6.43
N LYS A 73 -1.34 23.04 5.71
CA LYS A 73 -2.66 23.67 5.92
C LYS A 73 -3.74 22.99 5.10
N ASP A 74 -5.00 23.31 5.39
CA ASP A 74 -6.19 22.75 4.72
C ASP A 74 -6.25 22.98 3.19
N ASP A 75 -5.42 23.87 2.64
CA ASP A 75 -5.30 24.13 1.20
C ASP A 75 -4.05 23.48 0.57
N GLY A 76 -3.37 22.60 1.30
CA GLY A 76 -2.10 21.98 0.91
C GLY A 76 -0.89 22.91 1.06
N SER A 77 -1.07 24.21 1.34
CA SER A 77 0.08 25.11 1.49
C SER A 77 0.85 24.83 2.79
N LEU A 78 2.18 25.04 2.72
CA LEU A 78 3.09 24.77 3.83
C LEU A 78 3.30 26.02 4.72
N GLU A 79 3.15 25.84 6.03
CA GLU A 79 3.53 26.82 7.06
C GLU A 79 4.87 26.42 7.69
N VAL A 80 5.91 27.22 7.46
CA VAL A 80 7.23 26.97 8.05
C VAL A 80 7.18 27.08 9.58
N ILE A 81 7.61 26.02 10.26
CA ILE A 81 7.69 25.94 11.71
C ILE A 81 9.12 26.16 12.19
N SER A 82 10.08 25.47 11.58
CA SER A 82 11.50 25.59 11.93
C SER A 82 12.43 25.30 10.74
N GLU A 83 13.65 25.79 10.84
CA GLU A 83 14.73 25.56 9.86
C GLU A 83 16.05 25.33 10.59
N THR A 84 16.90 24.48 10.03
CA THR A 84 18.26 24.21 10.52
C THR A 84 19.22 23.97 9.35
N SER A 85 20.52 24.05 9.59
CA SER A 85 21.51 23.70 8.56
C SER A 85 21.70 22.19 8.47
N ILE A 86 21.84 21.69 7.24
CA ILE A 86 22.27 20.33 6.96
C ILE A 86 23.81 20.29 7.02
N ASP A 87 24.36 19.29 7.69
CA ASP A 87 25.81 19.12 7.78
C ASP A 87 26.41 18.38 6.57
N SER A 88 27.73 18.26 6.52
CA SER A 88 28.42 17.62 5.39
C SER A 88 28.18 16.11 5.26
N SER A 89 27.58 15.47 6.27
CA SER A 89 27.11 14.08 6.21
C SER A 89 25.67 13.96 5.72
N GLY A 90 24.99 15.08 5.42
CA GLY A 90 23.57 15.09 5.09
C GLY A 90 22.66 15.09 6.32
N SER A 91 23.21 15.05 7.54
CA SER A 91 22.42 14.99 8.77
C SER A 91 21.94 16.36 9.20
N TYR A 92 20.78 16.39 9.87
CA TYR A 92 20.21 17.60 10.46
C TYR A 92 19.52 17.30 11.80
N SER A 93 19.34 18.35 12.60
CA SER A 93 18.50 18.31 13.80
C SER A 93 17.79 19.64 13.98
N LEU A 94 16.47 19.58 14.16
CA LEU A 94 15.61 20.75 14.33
C LEU A 94 14.64 20.55 15.50
N GLU A 95 14.21 21.66 16.08
CA GLU A 95 13.16 21.69 17.10
C GLU A 95 11.79 21.71 16.41
N ALA A 96 10.85 20.96 16.96
CA ALA A 96 9.49 20.84 16.48
C ALA A 96 8.51 20.85 17.65
N PRO A 97 7.31 21.43 17.53
CA PRO A 97 6.30 21.31 18.57
C PRO A 97 5.99 19.84 18.86
N SER A 98 5.93 19.44 20.13
CA SER A 98 5.56 18.08 20.53
C SER A 98 4.12 17.74 20.12
N SER A 99 3.82 16.45 19.96
CA SER A 99 2.46 15.97 19.66
C SER A 99 1.84 16.60 18.39
N GLN A 100 2.63 16.74 17.34
CA GLN A 100 2.17 17.09 16.00
C GLN A 100 2.24 15.86 15.12
N ASP A 101 1.32 15.76 14.16
CA ASP A 101 1.29 14.67 13.18
C ASP A 101 1.29 15.20 11.74
N ARG A 102 1.71 14.34 10.83
CA ARG A 102 1.64 14.52 9.37
C ARG A 102 2.18 15.87 8.93
N MET A 103 3.45 16.10 9.27
CA MET A 103 4.21 17.29 8.88
C MET A 103 5.08 17.00 7.65
N VAL A 104 5.59 18.05 7.00
CA VAL A 104 6.48 17.92 5.84
C VAL A 104 7.86 18.44 6.20
N LEU A 105 8.88 17.63 5.92
CA LEU A 105 10.27 18.01 5.96
C LEU A 105 10.74 18.29 4.53
N GLU A 106 11.47 19.39 4.34
CA GLU A 106 12.05 19.78 3.06
C GLU A 106 13.56 20.03 3.21
N ALA A 107 14.36 19.46 2.31
CA ALA A 107 15.75 19.81 2.11
C ALA A 107 15.84 20.87 1.01
N LEU A 108 16.57 21.96 1.28
CA LEU A 108 16.67 23.10 0.38
C LEU A 108 18.11 23.36 -0.05
N ASP A 109 18.31 23.79 -1.28
CA ASP A 109 19.60 24.22 -1.80
C ASP A 109 20.01 25.65 -1.33
N ALA A 110 21.16 26.14 -1.80
CA ALA A 110 21.62 27.52 -1.54
C ALA A 110 20.67 28.62 -2.06
N SER A 111 19.83 28.30 -3.05
CA SER A 111 18.87 29.21 -3.67
C SER A 111 17.55 29.24 -2.92
N GLY A 112 17.32 28.27 -2.01
CA GLY A 112 16.07 28.07 -1.29
C GLY A 112 15.07 27.18 -2.03
N GLU A 113 15.51 26.48 -3.09
CA GLU A 113 14.71 25.53 -3.84
C GLU A 113 14.69 24.17 -3.14
N VAL A 114 13.54 23.50 -3.14
CA VAL A 114 13.38 22.17 -2.56
C VAL A 114 14.09 21.14 -3.43
N VAL A 115 14.99 20.37 -2.81
CA VAL A 115 15.74 19.30 -3.48
C VAL A 115 15.35 17.90 -3.03
N ALA A 116 14.77 17.76 -1.84
CA ALA A 116 14.11 16.55 -1.39
C ALA A 116 13.08 16.90 -0.33
N ALA A 117 12.13 16.00 -0.09
CA ALA A 117 11.15 16.11 0.96
C ALA A 117 10.88 14.75 1.60
N ALA A 118 10.27 14.75 2.76
CA ALA A 118 9.75 13.55 3.42
C ALA A 118 8.55 13.92 4.29
N ILE A 119 7.71 12.94 4.60
CA ILE A 119 6.68 13.08 5.62
C ILE A 119 7.32 12.83 6.99
N LEU A 120 7.00 13.67 7.96
CA LEU A 120 7.20 13.36 9.38
C LEU A 120 5.85 12.94 9.96
N GLU A 121 5.70 11.65 10.24
CA GLU A 121 4.44 11.05 10.65
C GLU A 121 3.96 11.61 11.98
N ALA A 122 4.86 11.68 12.97
CA ALA A 122 4.59 12.36 14.23
C ALA A 122 5.86 12.91 14.89
N THR A 123 5.71 13.99 15.64
CA THR A 123 6.70 14.46 16.59
C THR A 123 6.55 13.73 17.93
N ALA A 124 7.59 13.72 18.75
CA ALA A 124 7.54 13.04 20.04
C ALA A 124 6.41 13.62 20.93
N GLU A 125 5.70 12.74 21.64
CA GLU A 125 4.63 13.16 22.57
C GLU A 125 5.19 13.97 23.75
N ALA A 126 6.34 13.53 24.28
CA ALA A 126 6.96 14.14 25.44
C ALA A 126 7.85 15.33 25.05
N GLU A 127 7.79 16.40 25.84
CA GLU A 127 8.74 17.51 25.76
C GLU A 127 10.18 17.01 25.90
N GLY A 128 11.06 17.48 25.01
CA GLY A 128 12.46 17.03 24.92
C GLY A 128 12.62 15.59 24.43
N GLY A 129 11.54 14.94 24.00
CA GLY A 129 11.59 13.69 23.27
C GLY A 129 12.25 13.87 21.90
N ALA A 130 12.78 12.79 21.35
CA ALA A 130 13.39 12.79 20.03
C ALA A 130 12.71 11.77 19.13
N VAL A 131 12.56 12.12 17.85
CA VAL A 131 12.07 11.23 16.80
C VAL A 131 13.04 11.26 15.62
N THR A 132 13.18 10.12 14.94
CA THR A 132 13.92 10.01 13.69
C THR A 132 12.94 10.13 12.53
N ALA A 133 13.17 11.11 11.66
CA ALA A 133 12.42 11.30 10.44
C ALA A 133 12.85 10.29 9.36
N THR A 134 11.94 10.00 8.44
CA THR A 134 12.26 9.31 7.19
C THR A 134 13.40 10.03 6.47
N PRO A 135 14.44 9.30 6.00
CA PRO A 135 15.48 9.91 5.17
C PRO A 135 14.88 10.62 3.96
N MET A 136 15.34 11.84 3.67
CA MET A 136 14.85 12.60 2.51
C MET A 136 15.57 12.13 1.25
N ASP A 137 14.87 11.41 0.38
CA ASP A 137 15.33 10.97 -0.93
C ASP A 137 14.25 11.14 -2.01
N SER A 138 14.36 10.44 -3.16
CA SER A 138 13.38 10.55 -4.23
C SER A 138 12.02 9.94 -3.90
N GLU A 139 12.01 8.81 -3.21
CA GLU A 139 10.79 8.08 -2.83
C GLU A 139 10.00 8.89 -1.82
N SER A 140 10.65 9.28 -0.71
CA SER A 140 10.03 10.11 0.32
C SER A 140 9.58 11.48 -0.20
N THR A 141 10.22 11.98 -1.27
CA THR A 141 9.80 13.23 -1.92
C THR A 141 8.47 13.06 -2.62
N VAL A 142 8.26 11.96 -3.35
CA VAL A 142 7.00 11.69 -4.04
C VAL A 142 5.89 11.43 -3.03
N GLU A 143 6.15 10.67 -1.96
CA GLU A 143 5.21 10.49 -0.84
C GLU A 143 4.75 11.84 -0.28
N ALA A 144 5.69 12.73 0.09
CA ALA A 144 5.37 14.02 0.67
C ALA A 144 4.58 14.92 -0.30
N ARG A 145 4.87 14.84 -1.59
CA ARG A 145 4.15 15.58 -2.64
C ARG A 145 2.74 15.05 -2.82
N VAL A 146 2.56 13.73 -2.88
CA VAL A 146 1.26 13.08 -2.95
C VAL A 146 0.39 13.46 -1.75
N PHE A 147 0.95 13.41 -0.54
CA PHE A 147 0.25 13.85 0.67
C PHE A 147 -0.24 15.30 0.60
N VAL A 148 0.63 16.22 0.15
CA VAL A 148 0.27 17.64 -0.02
C VAL A 148 -0.81 17.81 -1.10
N GLU A 149 -0.74 17.09 -2.20
CA GLU A 149 -1.74 17.12 -3.28
C GLU A 149 -3.10 16.60 -2.83
N MET A 150 -3.16 15.51 -2.04
CA MET A 150 -4.42 15.04 -1.45
C MET A 150 -5.12 16.16 -0.67
N ILE A 151 -4.37 16.90 0.15
CA ILE A 151 -4.92 18.00 0.95
C ILE A 151 -5.29 19.20 0.08
N ALA A 152 -4.44 19.57 -0.88
CA ALA A 152 -4.72 20.64 -1.84
C ALA A 152 -6.03 20.39 -2.62
N HIS A 153 -6.37 19.12 -2.81
CA HIS A 153 -7.59 18.68 -3.47
C HIS A 153 -8.75 18.29 -2.51
N GLY A 154 -8.66 18.71 -1.25
CA GLY A 154 -9.78 18.73 -0.32
C GLY A 154 -9.93 17.50 0.57
N VAL A 155 -8.97 16.58 0.57
CA VAL A 155 -8.89 15.52 1.58
C VAL A 155 -8.47 16.15 2.92
N GLN A 156 -9.14 15.79 4.01
CA GLN A 156 -8.75 16.31 5.32
C GLN A 156 -7.44 15.66 5.77
N LYS A 157 -6.52 16.46 6.31
CA LYS A 157 -5.22 15.98 6.82
C LYS A 157 -5.36 14.81 7.81
N SER A 158 -6.39 14.82 8.67
CA SER A 158 -6.65 13.77 9.66
C SER A 158 -7.03 12.43 9.06
N ASP A 159 -7.57 12.44 7.85
CA ASP A 159 -8.17 11.27 7.20
C ASP A 159 -7.13 10.56 6.31
N VAL A 160 -5.97 11.17 6.06
CA VAL A 160 -4.89 10.55 5.28
C VAL A 160 -4.04 9.66 6.18
N ASN A 161 -3.93 8.38 5.82
CA ASN A 161 -2.92 7.50 6.39
C ASN A 161 -1.60 7.67 5.65
N VAL A 162 -0.67 8.42 6.22
CA VAL A 162 0.65 8.64 5.60
C VAL A 162 1.59 7.43 5.72
N VAL A 163 1.26 6.45 6.58
CA VAL A 163 2.02 5.20 6.68
C VAL A 163 1.64 4.27 5.52
N ASP A 164 0.36 4.22 5.17
CA ASP A 164 -0.11 3.54 3.95
C ASP A 164 0.50 4.15 2.67
N LEU A 165 0.61 5.49 2.58
CA LEU A 165 1.30 6.13 1.44
C LEU A 165 2.73 5.61 1.24
N ARG A 166 3.45 5.38 2.35
CA ARG A 166 4.81 4.83 2.34
C ARG A 166 4.85 3.36 1.95
N GLY A 167 3.80 2.60 2.25
CA GLY A 167 3.66 1.22 1.79
C GLY A 167 3.31 1.12 0.30
N ARG A 168 2.68 2.15 -0.29
CA ARG A 168 2.15 2.12 -1.66
C ARG A 168 2.95 2.89 -2.69
N ILE A 169 3.89 3.76 -2.28
CA ILE A 169 4.74 4.53 -3.19
C ILE A 169 6.16 4.05 -3.02
N ASP A 170 6.76 3.55 -4.10
CA ASP A 170 8.10 2.97 -4.08
C ASP A 170 9.13 3.77 -4.90
N ALA A 171 10.37 3.30 -4.87
CA ALA A 171 11.46 3.87 -5.62
C ALA A 171 11.24 3.84 -7.15
N ALA A 172 10.53 2.85 -7.71
CA ALA A 172 10.27 2.76 -9.14
C ALA A 172 9.26 3.83 -9.59
N MET A 173 8.17 4.01 -8.85
CA MET A 173 7.21 5.09 -9.09
C MET A 173 7.88 6.46 -8.99
N ALA A 174 8.68 6.68 -7.93
CA ALA A 174 9.40 7.93 -7.76
C ALA A 174 10.39 8.20 -8.90
N SER A 175 11.07 7.15 -9.37
CA SER A 175 11.96 7.22 -10.53
C SER A 175 11.20 7.56 -11.81
N ALA A 176 9.99 7.01 -12.01
CA ALA A 176 9.16 7.30 -13.18
C ALA A 176 8.65 8.76 -13.20
N VAL A 177 8.16 9.28 -12.06
CA VAL A 177 7.76 10.70 -11.91
C VAL A 177 8.92 11.62 -12.23
N LYS A 178 10.10 11.32 -11.67
CA LYS A 178 11.32 12.09 -11.90
C LYS A 178 11.74 12.06 -13.37
N ALA A 179 11.77 10.88 -13.99
CA ALA A 179 12.15 10.70 -15.38
C ALA A 179 11.19 11.48 -16.32
N SER A 180 9.89 11.51 -16.00
CA SER A 180 8.92 12.33 -16.73
C SER A 180 9.25 13.82 -16.65
N SER A 181 9.52 14.34 -15.45
CA SER A 181 9.91 15.74 -15.24
C SER A 181 11.15 16.12 -16.06
N GLU A 182 12.18 15.28 -16.04
CA GLU A 182 13.43 15.46 -16.79
C GLU A 182 13.22 15.48 -18.31
N GLN A 183 12.24 14.70 -18.79
CA GLN A 183 11.86 14.62 -20.20
C GLN A 183 10.91 15.75 -20.62
N GLY A 184 10.55 16.65 -19.70
CA GLY A 184 9.62 17.75 -19.95
C GLY A 184 8.14 17.35 -19.94
N GLY A 185 7.83 16.19 -19.34
CA GLY A 185 6.47 15.77 -19.01
C GLY A 185 5.88 16.58 -17.85
N ASP A 186 4.59 16.38 -17.60
CA ASP A 186 3.85 17.07 -16.55
C ASP A 186 3.87 16.24 -15.25
N ALA A 187 4.98 16.34 -14.51
CA ALA A 187 5.15 15.62 -13.24
C ALA A 187 4.11 16.04 -12.17
N GLU A 188 3.62 17.28 -12.20
CA GLU A 188 2.56 17.73 -11.28
C GLU A 188 1.22 17.05 -11.60
N ALA A 189 0.89 16.89 -12.88
CA ALA A 189 -0.27 16.09 -13.28
C ALA A 189 -0.13 14.62 -12.84
N GLN A 190 1.07 14.04 -12.94
CA GLN A 190 1.33 12.68 -12.47
C GLN A 190 1.17 12.54 -10.95
N LEU A 191 1.71 13.49 -10.17
CA LEU A 191 1.52 13.54 -8.71
C LEU A 191 0.06 13.70 -8.31
N THR A 192 -0.70 14.50 -9.05
CA THR A 192 -2.16 14.65 -8.84
C THR A 192 -2.88 13.31 -9.05
N VAL A 193 -2.51 12.56 -10.08
CA VAL A 193 -3.11 11.25 -10.36
C VAL A 193 -2.71 10.22 -9.31
N LEU A 194 -1.45 10.21 -8.86
CA LEU A 194 -1.04 9.36 -7.74
C LEU A 194 -1.81 9.72 -6.47
N ALA A 195 -2.01 11.00 -6.16
CA ALA A 195 -2.83 11.42 -5.03
C ALA A 195 -4.29 10.96 -5.13
N GLU A 196 -4.88 10.98 -6.34
CA GLU A 196 -6.21 10.43 -6.59
C GLU A 196 -6.25 8.92 -6.36
N ALA A 197 -5.26 8.20 -6.89
CA ALA A 197 -5.15 6.75 -6.80
C ALA A 197 -4.94 6.28 -5.36
N MET A 198 -4.00 6.89 -4.63
CA MET A 198 -3.73 6.55 -3.23
C MET A 198 -4.91 6.88 -2.33
N TRP A 199 -5.62 7.99 -2.57
CA TRP A 199 -6.84 8.27 -1.81
C TRP A 199 -7.94 7.24 -2.08
N ALA A 200 -8.13 6.83 -3.34
CA ALA A 200 -9.09 5.77 -3.65
C ALA A 200 -8.69 4.42 -3.05
N ALA A 201 -7.40 4.11 -3.01
CA ALA A 201 -6.86 2.91 -2.36
C ALA A 201 -7.26 2.89 -0.87
N GLN A 202 -6.95 3.97 -0.15
CA GLN A 202 -7.30 4.15 1.26
C GLN A 202 -8.82 4.06 1.52
N ARG A 203 -9.63 4.66 0.64
CA ARG A 203 -11.09 4.58 0.75
C ARG A 203 -11.62 3.18 0.48
N SER A 204 -11.02 2.45 -0.46
CA SER A 204 -11.40 1.07 -0.78
C SER A 204 -11.05 0.12 0.37
N GLU A 205 -9.88 0.32 0.97
CA GLU A 205 -9.45 -0.44 2.15
C GLU A 205 -10.43 -0.24 3.34
N GLU A 206 -10.80 1.01 3.64
CA GLU A 206 -11.79 1.30 4.70
C GLU A 206 -13.14 0.64 4.44
N MET A 207 -13.62 0.66 3.19
CA MET A 207 -14.87 0.01 2.80
C MET A 207 -14.79 -1.52 2.91
N ALA A 208 -13.68 -2.13 2.48
CA ALA A 208 -13.47 -3.56 2.61
C ALA A 208 -13.47 -4.02 4.07
N TYR A 209 -12.80 -3.28 4.97
CA TYR A 209 -12.86 -3.54 6.40
C TYR A 209 -14.28 -3.41 6.95
N ALA A 210 -15.01 -2.37 6.56
CA ALA A 210 -16.39 -2.15 6.98
C ALA A 210 -17.33 -3.29 6.54
N ASP A 211 -17.16 -3.80 5.32
CA ASP A 211 -17.93 -4.92 4.78
C ASP A 211 -17.68 -6.24 5.55
N MET A 212 -16.48 -6.40 6.10
CA MET A 212 -16.12 -7.51 7.00
C MET A 212 -16.49 -7.24 8.47
N GLY A 213 -17.15 -6.12 8.74
CA GLY A 213 -17.66 -5.75 10.07
C GLY A 213 -16.62 -5.12 10.99
N LEU A 214 -15.51 -4.64 10.45
CA LEU A 214 -14.47 -3.91 11.16
C LEU A 214 -14.62 -2.41 10.90
N ASP A 215 -14.84 -1.63 11.96
CA ASP A 215 -14.92 -0.16 11.90
C ASP A 215 -13.50 0.41 12.04
N LEU A 216 -12.71 0.29 10.98
CA LEU A 216 -11.33 0.77 10.90
C LEU A 216 -11.24 1.94 9.90
N SER A 217 -11.16 3.16 10.41
CA SER A 217 -10.90 4.33 9.56
C SER A 217 -9.41 4.45 9.22
N GLN A 218 -9.10 5.21 8.16
CA GLN A 218 -7.71 5.56 7.83
C GLN A 218 -6.99 6.33 8.96
N ALA A 219 -7.74 7.10 9.76
CA ALA A 219 -7.20 7.74 10.94
C ALA A 219 -6.84 6.73 12.04
N ASP A 220 -7.65 5.68 12.22
CA ASP A 220 -7.37 4.61 13.17
C ASP A 220 -6.15 3.78 12.73
N MET A 221 -6.09 3.41 11.45
CA MET A 221 -4.96 2.65 10.88
C MET A 221 -3.64 3.43 10.99
N PHE A 222 -3.63 4.72 10.65
CA PHE A 222 -2.47 5.59 10.89
C PHE A 222 -1.99 5.51 12.35
N MET A 223 -2.90 5.57 13.32
CA MET A 223 -2.52 5.55 14.74
C MET A 223 -1.98 4.19 15.18
N MET A 224 -2.49 3.09 14.61
CA MET A 224 -2.03 1.74 14.90
C MET A 224 -0.65 1.47 14.26
N GLU A 225 -0.41 2.01 13.07
CA GLU A 225 0.80 1.77 12.27
C GLU A 225 1.95 2.75 12.57
N LEU A 226 1.69 3.82 13.32
CA LEU A 226 2.65 4.89 13.57
C LEU A 226 3.99 4.38 14.13
N ASP A 227 3.95 3.48 15.11
CA ASP A 227 5.15 2.89 15.71
C ASP A 227 5.94 2.05 14.70
N VAL A 228 5.24 1.38 13.78
CA VAL A 228 5.85 0.58 12.70
C VAL A 228 6.59 1.48 11.71
N SER A 229 5.97 2.60 11.28
CA SER A 229 6.65 3.57 10.39
C SER A 229 7.85 4.22 11.06
N GLN A 230 7.74 4.59 12.35
CA GLN A 230 8.87 5.15 13.10
C GLN A 230 10.03 4.16 13.24
N ALA A 231 9.74 2.87 13.41
CA ALA A 231 10.76 1.82 13.42
C ALA A 231 11.48 1.71 12.06
N LEU A 232 10.73 1.77 10.95
CA LEU A 232 11.30 1.80 9.60
C LEU A 232 12.21 3.03 9.41
N SER A 233 11.75 4.22 9.77
CA SER A 233 12.57 5.45 9.67
C SER A 233 13.86 5.36 10.48
N ALA A 234 13.81 4.78 11.69
CA ALA A 234 14.99 4.56 12.50
C ALA A 234 15.97 3.54 11.87
N ALA A 235 15.47 2.47 11.26
CA ALA A 235 16.30 1.47 10.57
C ALA A 235 17.02 2.07 9.35
N LEU A 236 16.29 2.80 8.50
CA LEU A 236 16.85 3.46 7.32
C LEU A 236 17.88 4.53 7.70
N ASP A 237 17.61 5.35 8.72
CA ASP A 237 18.56 6.36 9.23
C ASP A 237 19.83 5.70 9.79
N ALA A 238 19.69 4.55 10.46
CA ALA A 238 20.83 3.75 10.94
C ALA A 238 21.65 3.11 9.81
N GLY A 239 21.17 3.19 8.56
CA GLY A 239 21.82 2.65 7.37
C GLY A 239 21.61 1.15 7.20
N GLU A 240 20.52 0.60 7.73
CA GLU A 240 20.10 -0.76 7.41
C GLU A 240 19.71 -0.86 5.93
N PRO A 241 19.87 -2.04 5.29
CA PRO A 241 19.42 -2.23 3.91
C PRO A 241 17.92 -1.97 3.77
N ALA A 242 17.53 -1.21 2.76
CA ALA A 242 16.13 -0.83 2.53
C ALA A 242 15.23 -2.07 2.40
N GLU A 243 15.57 -3.01 1.53
CA GLU A 243 14.87 -4.30 1.33
C GLU A 243 14.50 -4.99 2.66
N ILE A 244 15.49 -5.24 3.52
CA ILE A 244 15.28 -5.88 4.83
C ILE A 244 14.38 -5.03 5.75
N SER A 245 14.51 -3.71 5.67
CA SER A 245 13.75 -2.78 6.52
C SER A 245 12.28 -2.73 6.08
N TYR A 246 12.02 -2.71 4.77
CA TYR A 246 10.68 -2.74 4.20
C TYR A 246 9.99 -4.10 4.40
N ASP A 247 10.71 -5.22 4.26
CA ASP A 247 10.18 -6.55 4.62
C ASP A 247 9.67 -6.57 6.07
N ALA A 248 10.48 -6.07 7.00
CA ALA A 248 10.12 -6.01 8.42
C ALA A 248 8.97 -5.03 8.69
N PHE A 249 8.87 -3.95 7.92
CA PHE A 249 7.76 -3.00 7.96
C PHE A 249 6.45 -3.66 7.54
N PHE A 250 6.39 -4.29 6.37
CA PHE A 250 5.17 -4.95 5.88
C PHE A 250 4.73 -6.11 6.78
N ASP A 251 5.68 -6.91 7.29
CA ASP A 251 5.40 -7.94 8.29
C ASP A 251 4.72 -7.36 9.54
N ALA A 252 5.20 -6.21 10.02
CA ALA A 252 4.66 -5.56 11.21
C ALA A 252 3.29 -4.89 10.97
N ILE A 253 3.04 -4.32 9.78
CA ILE A 253 1.72 -3.79 9.41
C ILE A 253 0.67 -4.90 9.47
N VAL A 254 0.96 -6.07 8.89
CA VAL A 254 0.04 -7.22 8.94
C VAL A 254 -0.30 -7.62 10.38
N LEU A 255 0.72 -7.71 11.24
CA LEU A 255 0.51 -8.06 12.66
C LEU A 255 -0.35 -7.02 13.39
N VAL A 256 -0.16 -5.74 13.12
CA VAL A 256 -0.94 -4.66 13.74
C VAL A 256 -2.41 -4.74 13.30
N HIS A 257 -2.68 -5.04 12.03
CA HIS A 257 -4.04 -5.24 11.52
C HIS A 257 -4.70 -6.51 12.08
N GLU A 258 -3.93 -7.60 12.23
CA GLU A 258 -4.39 -8.82 12.92
C GLU A 258 -4.79 -8.53 14.38
N GLU A 259 -4.01 -7.72 15.09
CA GLU A 259 -4.32 -7.28 16.45
C GLU A 259 -5.59 -6.42 16.51
N ALA A 260 -5.91 -5.70 15.43
CA ALA A 260 -7.15 -4.94 15.26
C ALA A 260 -8.37 -5.82 14.88
N GLY A 261 -8.13 -7.11 14.57
CA GLY A 261 -9.17 -8.08 14.24
C GLY A 261 -9.35 -8.36 12.76
N ALA A 262 -8.51 -7.78 11.89
CA ALA A 262 -8.46 -8.11 10.47
C ALA A 262 -7.63 -9.38 10.27
N ASP A 263 -8.29 -10.52 10.06
CA ASP A 263 -7.59 -11.75 9.70
C ASP A 263 -6.98 -11.69 8.29
N ALA A 264 -6.18 -12.69 7.93
CA ALA A 264 -5.46 -12.71 6.66
C ALA A 264 -6.39 -12.55 5.44
N ARG A 265 -7.58 -13.15 5.46
CA ARG A 265 -8.58 -13.01 4.39
C ARG A 265 -9.13 -11.58 4.32
N THR A 266 -9.42 -10.99 5.48
CA THR A 266 -9.90 -9.60 5.56
C THR A 266 -8.85 -8.64 5.00
N GLN A 267 -7.57 -8.83 5.35
CA GLN A 267 -6.47 -8.00 4.83
C GLN A 267 -6.25 -8.21 3.32
N SER A 268 -6.29 -9.46 2.84
CA SER A 268 -6.19 -9.77 1.40
C SER A 268 -7.30 -9.08 0.59
N GLU A 269 -8.55 -9.16 1.05
CA GLU A 269 -9.67 -8.49 0.37
C GLU A 269 -9.51 -6.97 0.38
N ALA A 270 -9.07 -6.39 1.50
CA ALA A 270 -8.84 -4.95 1.60
C ALA A 270 -7.75 -4.47 0.63
N GLU A 271 -6.63 -5.20 0.54
CA GLU A 271 -5.57 -4.88 -0.42
C GLU A 271 -5.99 -5.12 -1.87
N ALA A 272 -6.73 -6.20 -2.16
CA ALA A 272 -7.21 -6.47 -3.51
C ALA A 272 -8.15 -5.35 -4.01
N GLN A 273 -8.97 -4.76 -3.13
CA GLN A 273 -9.80 -3.59 -3.47
C GLN A 273 -8.95 -2.33 -3.65
N ALA A 274 -8.00 -2.07 -2.74
CA ALA A 274 -7.12 -0.91 -2.80
C ALA A 274 -6.22 -0.92 -4.05
N SER A 275 -5.65 -2.08 -4.38
CA SER A 275 -4.85 -2.33 -5.58
C SER A 275 -5.68 -2.13 -6.85
N PHE A 276 -6.91 -2.67 -6.90
CA PHE A 276 -7.79 -2.50 -8.06
C PHE A 276 -8.15 -1.04 -8.30
N SER A 277 -8.56 -0.31 -7.27
CA SER A 277 -8.86 1.13 -7.36
C SER A 277 -7.66 1.96 -7.85
N THR A 278 -6.46 1.65 -7.33
CA THR A 278 -5.22 2.31 -7.74
C THR A 278 -4.97 2.14 -9.23
N ARG A 279 -5.02 0.89 -9.71
CA ARG A 279 -4.75 0.56 -11.12
C ARG A 279 -5.79 1.18 -12.05
N LEU A 280 -7.07 1.15 -11.69
CA LEU A 280 -8.14 1.78 -12.47
C LEU A 280 -7.92 3.28 -12.64
N ILE A 281 -7.62 4.01 -11.56
CA ILE A 281 -7.38 5.46 -11.67
C ILE A 281 -6.15 5.76 -12.53
N VAL A 282 -5.05 5.04 -12.30
CA VAL A 282 -3.81 5.25 -13.04
C VAL A 282 -4.00 4.93 -14.53
N GLU A 283 -4.61 3.82 -14.89
CA GLU A 283 -4.90 3.46 -16.27
C GLU A 283 -5.76 4.52 -16.97
N GLN A 284 -6.85 4.94 -16.32
CA GLN A 284 -7.82 5.87 -16.91
C GLN A 284 -7.29 7.31 -17.00
N ARG A 285 -6.44 7.75 -16.06
CA ARG A 285 -5.93 9.13 -16.00
C ARG A 285 -4.60 9.33 -16.71
N LEU A 286 -3.64 8.41 -16.55
CA LEU A 286 -2.30 8.56 -17.14
C LEU A 286 -2.25 8.15 -18.61
N GLY A 287 -3.02 7.12 -18.97
CA GLY A 287 -2.99 6.52 -20.31
C GLY A 287 -1.54 6.27 -20.79
N SER A 288 -1.27 6.54 -22.07
CA SER A 288 0.07 6.34 -22.65
C SER A 288 1.08 7.46 -22.36
N GLU A 289 0.66 8.58 -21.77
CA GLU A 289 1.55 9.76 -21.59
C GLU A 289 2.53 9.58 -20.42
N ALA A 290 2.20 8.70 -19.48
CA ALA A 290 3.04 8.37 -18.32
C ALA A 290 3.16 6.85 -18.14
N ALA A 291 3.39 6.13 -19.25
CA ALA A 291 3.43 4.66 -19.28
C ALA A 291 4.39 4.07 -18.23
N ASP A 292 5.58 4.64 -18.05
CA ASP A 292 6.56 4.15 -17.05
C ASP A 292 6.02 4.25 -15.62
N LEU A 293 5.25 5.30 -15.31
CA LEU A 293 4.62 5.44 -13.99
C LEU A 293 3.45 4.49 -13.83
N ALA A 294 2.65 4.31 -14.89
CA ALA A 294 1.56 3.33 -14.88
C ALA A 294 2.10 1.92 -14.66
N GLU A 295 3.19 1.55 -15.35
CA GLU A 295 3.87 0.27 -15.20
C GLU A 295 4.34 0.05 -13.77
N ALA A 296 5.12 1.00 -13.22
CA ALA A 296 5.65 0.92 -11.87
C ALA A 296 4.51 0.83 -10.82
N THR A 297 3.42 1.56 -11.03
CA THR A 297 2.26 1.50 -10.13
C THR A 297 1.60 0.12 -10.16
N VAL A 298 1.42 -0.46 -11.35
CA VAL A 298 0.78 -1.78 -11.51
C VAL A 298 1.64 -2.89 -10.89
N VAL A 299 2.96 -2.86 -11.10
CA VAL A 299 3.88 -3.86 -10.52
C VAL A 299 3.89 -3.78 -8.99
N HIS A 300 4.08 -2.59 -8.41
CA HIS A 300 4.10 -2.43 -6.94
C HIS A 300 2.76 -2.83 -6.30
N ALA A 301 1.64 -2.45 -6.92
CA ALA A 301 0.32 -2.86 -6.45
C ALA A 301 0.09 -4.38 -6.54
N ALA A 302 0.83 -5.08 -7.42
CA ALA A 302 0.80 -6.55 -7.54
C ALA A 302 1.58 -7.21 -6.41
N GLU A 303 2.71 -6.64 -6.00
CA GLU A 303 3.56 -7.14 -4.91
C GLU A 303 2.80 -7.17 -3.59
N GLY A 304 2.16 -6.05 -3.22
CA GLY A 304 1.37 -5.93 -1.99
C GLY A 304 0.21 -6.94 -1.94
N GLU A 305 -0.54 -7.04 -3.05
CA GLU A 305 -1.65 -7.99 -3.14
C GLU A 305 -1.18 -9.45 -3.11
N ALA A 306 -0.07 -9.77 -3.79
CA ALA A 306 0.49 -11.12 -3.83
C ALA A 306 0.90 -11.60 -2.44
N MET A 307 1.53 -10.72 -1.66
CA MET A 307 1.92 -11.01 -0.28
C MET A 307 0.71 -11.37 0.60
N LEU A 308 -0.36 -10.58 0.55
CA LEU A 308 -1.54 -10.81 1.41
C LEU A 308 -2.39 -11.98 0.92
N THR A 309 -2.51 -12.18 -0.39
CA THR A 309 -3.21 -13.32 -1.01
C THR A 309 -2.53 -14.64 -0.66
N ALA A 310 -1.20 -14.69 -0.70
CA ALA A 310 -0.42 -15.84 -0.26
C ALA A 310 -0.77 -16.22 1.20
N ARG A 311 -0.73 -15.23 2.12
CA ARG A 311 -1.06 -15.43 3.53
C ARG A 311 -2.51 -15.87 3.75
N ALA A 312 -3.45 -15.27 3.05
CA ALA A 312 -4.86 -15.63 3.13
C ALA A 312 -5.09 -17.07 2.69
N THR A 313 -4.46 -17.50 1.60
CA THR A 313 -4.55 -18.87 1.08
C THR A 313 -4.03 -19.90 2.08
N GLU A 314 -2.86 -19.64 2.68
CA GLU A 314 -2.31 -20.49 3.75
C GLU A 314 -3.28 -20.59 4.95
N ALA A 315 -3.83 -19.47 5.39
CA ALA A 315 -4.77 -19.43 6.50
C ALA A 315 -6.08 -20.18 6.22
N ILE A 316 -6.63 -20.03 5.00
CA ILE A 316 -7.82 -20.75 4.54
C ILE A 316 -7.58 -22.27 4.60
N LEU A 317 -6.46 -22.73 4.05
CA LEU A 317 -6.14 -24.16 4.00
C LEU A 317 -5.86 -24.75 5.38
N ALA A 318 -5.15 -24.01 6.25
CA ALA A 318 -4.93 -24.42 7.63
C ALA A 318 -6.25 -24.57 8.41
N SER A 319 -7.27 -23.75 8.09
CA SER A 319 -8.60 -23.83 8.70
C SER A 319 -9.44 -25.00 8.17
N ALA A 320 -9.18 -25.46 6.95
CA ALA A 320 -9.94 -26.49 6.25
C ALA A 320 -9.51 -27.94 6.57
N ASP A 321 -8.58 -28.15 7.50
CA ASP A 321 -8.05 -29.48 7.92
C ASP A 321 -7.60 -30.34 6.72
N VAL A 322 -7.00 -29.70 5.72
CA VAL A 322 -6.47 -30.37 4.52
C VAL A 322 -5.25 -31.21 4.88
N THR A 323 -4.80 -32.06 3.95
CA THR A 323 -3.59 -32.85 4.21
C THR A 323 -2.33 -31.98 4.11
N ALA A 324 -1.28 -32.33 4.84
CA ALA A 324 0.03 -31.65 4.76
C ALA A 324 0.65 -31.62 3.34
N ALA A 325 0.20 -32.49 2.42
CA ALA A 325 0.64 -32.42 1.03
C ALA A 325 -0.05 -31.29 0.25
N VAL A 326 -1.30 -30.96 0.61
CA VAL A 326 -2.05 -29.82 0.05
C VAL A 326 -1.53 -28.52 0.63
N GLU A 327 -1.27 -28.46 1.93
CA GLU A 327 -0.61 -27.31 2.57
C GLU A 327 0.73 -27.01 1.87
N ALA A 328 1.60 -28.01 1.73
CA ALA A 328 2.89 -27.82 1.07
C ALA A 328 2.78 -27.38 -0.41
N HIS A 329 1.77 -27.86 -1.14
CA HIS A 329 1.55 -27.43 -2.53
C HIS A 329 1.13 -25.96 -2.60
N ALA A 330 0.28 -25.52 -1.67
CA ALA A 330 -0.12 -24.12 -1.60
C ALA A 330 1.00 -23.20 -1.11
N GLU A 331 1.81 -23.64 -0.14
CA GLU A 331 3.02 -22.94 0.31
C GLU A 331 4.00 -22.76 -0.86
N ASP A 332 4.28 -23.82 -1.63
CA ASP A 332 5.15 -23.75 -2.82
C ASP A 332 4.58 -22.74 -3.85
N ALA A 333 3.28 -22.80 -4.15
CA ALA A 333 2.63 -21.87 -5.08
C ALA A 333 2.66 -20.41 -4.58
N ALA A 334 2.56 -20.19 -3.28
CA ALA A 334 2.57 -18.86 -2.66
C ALA A 334 3.99 -18.25 -2.67
N GLU A 335 5.01 -19.08 -2.40
CA GLU A 335 6.41 -18.72 -2.58
C GLU A 335 6.71 -18.36 -4.04
N ASP A 336 6.21 -19.14 -5.00
CA ASP A 336 6.39 -18.88 -6.43
C ASP A 336 5.68 -17.59 -6.86
N LEU A 337 4.42 -17.35 -6.44
CA LEU A 337 3.70 -16.09 -6.72
C LEU A 337 4.48 -14.86 -6.23
N THR A 338 4.85 -14.85 -4.95
CA THR A 338 5.54 -13.70 -4.34
C THR A 338 6.92 -13.49 -4.96
N SER A 339 7.65 -14.56 -5.24
CA SER A 339 8.98 -14.47 -5.89
C SER A 339 8.90 -14.04 -7.35
N ASP A 340 7.91 -14.48 -8.11
CA ASP A 340 7.78 -14.14 -9.53
C ASP A 340 7.27 -12.70 -9.70
N VAL A 341 6.40 -12.22 -8.81
CA VAL A 341 5.94 -10.82 -8.80
C VAL A 341 7.06 -9.86 -8.37
N ASP A 342 7.82 -10.17 -7.31
CA ASP A 342 9.00 -9.38 -6.90
C ASP A 342 10.09 -9.31 -8.00
N ALA A 343 10.19 -10.36 -8.80
CA ALA A 343 11.13 -10.41 -9.93
C ALA A 343 10.61 -9.74 -11.21
N ALA A 344 9.33 -9.35 -11.26
CA ALA A 344 8.69 -8.84 -12.47
C ALA A 344 9.32 -7.50 -12.88
N ALA A 345 9.80 -7.42 -14.12
CA ALA A 345 10.35 -6.17 -14.65
C ALA A 345 9.26 -5.22 -15.17
N ASP A 346 8.07 -5.75 -15.41
CA ASP A 346 6.95 -5.06 -16.02
C ASP A 346 5.61 -5.72 -15.61
N ALA A 347 4.51 -5.01 -15.83
CA ALA A 347 3.14 -5.42 -15.50
C ALA A 347 2.73 -6.69 -16.24
N ALA A 348 3.25 -6.95 -17.45
CA ALA A 348 2.93 -8.16 -18.18
C ALA A 348 3.54 -9.40 -17.50
N GLU A 349 4.78 -9.30 -17.01
CA GLU A 349 5.41 -10.34 -16.20
C GLU A 349 4.66 -10.54 -14.86
N ALA A 350 4.26 -9.47 -14.18
CA ALA A 350 3.44 -9.57 -12.96
C ALA A 350 2.08 -10.27 -13.25
N HIS A 351 1.43 -9.95 -14.36
CA HIS A 351 0.21 -10.63 -14.81
C HIS A 351 0.43 -12.13 -15.11
N GLU A 352 1.56 -12.50 -15.69
CA GLU A 352 1.91 -13.91 -15.96
C GLU A 352 2.12 -14.69 -14.66
N ALA A 353 2.73 -14.08 -13.63
CA ALA A 353 2.87 -14.67 -12.30
C ALA A 353 1.49 -14.96 -11.67
N TRP A 354 0.57 -13.99 -11.69
CA TRP A 354 -0.81 -14.17 -11.21
C TRP A 354 -1.60 -15.22 -11.98
N ALA A 355 -1.40 -15.30 -13.31
CA ALA A 355 -2.02 -16.35 -14.12
C ALA A 355 -1.48 -17.75 -13.77
N THR A 356 -0.19 -17.86 -13.46
CA THR A 356 0.45 -19.11 -13.02
C THR A 356 -0.08 -19.54 -11.65
N TRP A 357 -0.10 -18.63 -10.67
CA TRP A 357 -0.70 -18.83 -9.36
C TRP A 357 -2.14 -19.35 -9.45
N ARG A 358 -2.97 -18.71 -10.26
CA ARG A 358 -4.35 -19.15 -10.48
C ARG A 358 -4.40 -20.58 -11.01
N ALA A 359 -3.58 -20.90 -12.01
CA ALA A 359 -3.54 -22.23 -12.59
C ALA A 359 -3.13 -23.31 -11.57
N GLU A 360 -2.25 -22.98 -10.62
CA GLU A 360 -1.87 -23.89 -9.52
C GLU A 360 -2.98 -24.05 -8.47
N LEU A 361 -3.65 -22.95 -8.11
CA LEU A 361 -4.72 -23.00 -7.12
C LEU A 361 -5.99 -23.69 -7.61
N VAL A 362 -6.49 -23.34 -8.80
CA VAL A 362 -7.79 -23.82 -9.28
C VAL A 362 -7.73 -24.66 -10.56
N GLY A 363 -6.56 -24.79 -11.17
CA GLY A 363 -6.35 -25.58 -12.38
C GLY A 363 -6.55 -24.81 -13.69
N GLU A 364 -5.87 -25.24 -14.75
CA GLU A 364 -6.07 -24.75 -16.12
C GLU A 364 -7.01 -25.68 -16.92
N GLY A 365 -8.30 -25.40 -16.86
CA GLY A 365 -9.33 -26.17 -17.58
C GLY A 365 -9.72 -27.52 -16.96
N SER A 366 -9.07 -27.92 -15.87
CA SER A 366 -9.45 -29.05 -15.02
C SER A 366 -8.96 -28.79 -13.60
N VAL A 367 -9.84 -28.93 -12.61
CA VAL A 367 -9.50 -28.76 -11.19
C VAL A 367 -8.64 -29.93 -10.64
N GLU A 368 -8.61 -31.08 -11.29
CA GLU A 368 -7.81 -32.23 -10.84
C GLU A 368 -6.31 -31.90 -10.82
N GLY A 369 -5.67 -32.08 -9.65
CA GLY A 369 -4.25 -31.80 -9.45
C GLY A 369 -3.91 -30.36 -9.05
N SER A 370 -4.92 -29.49 -8.91
CA SER A 370 -4.79 -28.16 -8.31
C SER A 370 -4.90 -28.25 -6.78
N VAL A 371 -4.48 -27.19 -6.08
CA VAL A 371 -4.67 -27.06 -4.62
C VAL A 371 -6.13 -27.20 -4.23
N LEU A 372 -7.04 -26.51 -4.94
CA LEU A 372 -8.48 -26.59 -4.71
C LEU A 372 -9.02 -28.00 -4.93
N GLY A 373 -8.59 -28.67 -6.00
CA GLY A 373 -9.02 -30.02 -6.33
C GLY A 373 -8.65 -31.02 -5.25
N ASP A 374 -7.42 -30.92 -4.74
CA ASP A 374 -6.95 -31.80 -3.68
C ASP A 374 -7.60 -31.46 -2.31
N ALA A 375 -7.78 -30.17 -2.00
CA ALA A 375 -8.47 -29.71 -0.79
C ALA A 375 -9.91 -30.23 -0.73
N LEU A 376 -10.65 -30.14 -1.84
CA LEU A 376 -12.04 -30.61 -1.95
C LEU A 376 -12.16 -32.12 -2.19
N GLN A 377 -11.04 -32.85 -2.27
CA GLN A 377 -10.98 -34.28 -2.58
C GLN A 377 -11.75 -34.63 -3.88
N VAL A 378 -11.59 -33.78 -4.89
CA VAL A 378 -12.21 -33.95 -6.20
C VAL A 378 -11.75 -35.29 -6.80
N ASN A 379 -12.70 -35.99 -7.42
CA ASN A 379 -12.43 -37.22 -8.15
C ASN A 379 -13.11 -37.17 -9.51
N ALA A 380 -12.83 -38.16 -10.37
CA ALA A 380 -13.38 -38.23 -11.72
C ALA A 380 -14.92 -38.13 -11.84
N VAL A 381 -15.68 -38.36 -10.76
CA VAL A 381 -17.14 -38.20 -10.74
C VAL A 381 -17.54 -36.74 -10.44
N THR A 382 -16.79 -36.04 -9.57
CA THR A 382 -17.10 -34.68 -9.12
C THR A 382 -16.38 -33.60 -9.93
N ALA A 383 -15.26 -33.92 -10.58
CA ALA A 383 -14.42 -32.98 -11.33
C ALA A 383 -15.21 -32.14 -12.33
N ALA A 384 -15.98 -32.80 -13.20
CA ALA A 384 -16.77 -32.09 -14.22
C ALA A 384 -17.80 -31.12 -13.65
N THR A 385 -18.29 -31.34 -12.42
CA THR A 385 -19.21 -30.40 -11.75
C THR A 385 -18.46 -29.20 -11.19
N VAL A 386 -17.29 -29.42 -10.59
CA VAL A 386 -16.43 -28.35 -10.08
C VAL A 386 -15.87 -27.50 -11.23
N ASP A 387 -15.46 -28.11 -12.34
CA ASP A 387 -14.99 -27.39 -13.53
C ASP A 387 -16.07 -26.45 -14.10
N VAL A 388 -17.34 -26.86 -14.09
CA VAL A 388 -18.46 -26.01 -14.52
C VAL A 388 -18.68 -24.84 -13.56
N ALA A 389 -18.53 -25.06 -12.25
CA ALA A 389 -18.61 -23.99 -11.26
C ALA A 389 -17.45 -22.99 -11.40
N LEU A 390 -16.22 -23.48 -11.60
CA LEU A 390 -15.05 -22.63 -11.87
C LEU A 390 -15.21 -21.81 -13.15
N GLY A 391 -15.74 -22.41 -14.22
CA GLY A 391 -16.08 -21.68 -15.44
C GLY A 391 -17.14 -20.60 -15.23
N SER A 392 -18.08 -20.82 -14.30
CA SER A 392 -19.09 -19.81 -13.93
C SER A 392 -18.51 -18.70 -13.06
N ALA A 393 -17.59 -19.05 -12.14
CA ALA A 393 -16.86 -18.08 -11.32
C ALA A 393 -15.99 -17.16 -12.19
N TRP A 394 -15.30 -17.72 -13.19
CA TRP A 394 -14.54 -16.92 -14.17
C TRP A 394 -15.43 -15.91 -14.92
N MET A 395 -16.59 -16.34 -15.42
CA MET A 395 -17.53 -15.43 -16.09
C MET A 395 -18.10 -14.35 -15.14
N ALA A 396 -18.28 -14.69 -13.85
CA ALA A 396 -18.72 -13.73 -12.84
C ALA A 396 -17.65 -12.65 -12.61
N ARG A 397 -16.37 -13.06 -12.58
CA ARG A 397 -15.24 -12.14 -12.46
C ARG A 397 -15.10 -11.20 -13.66
N GLU A 398 -15.12 -11.73 -14.89
CA GLU A 398 -15.07 -10.92 -16.13
C GLU A 398 -16.20 -9.88 -16.17
N ARG A 399 -17.38 -10.26 -15.67
CA ARG A 399 -18.52 -9.35 -15.56
C ARG A 399 -18.27 -8.26 -14.51
N PHE A 400 -17.82 -8.64 -13.31
CA PHE A 400 -17.49 -7.69 -12.25
C PHE A 400 -16.51 -6.63 -12.76
N GLU A 401 -15.41 -7.04 -13.37
CA GLU A 401 -14.38 -6.13 -13.89
C GLU A 401 -14.97 -5.17 -14.93
N SER A 402 -15.71 -5.69 -15.91
CA SER A 402 -16.33 -4.87 -16.95
C SER A 402 -17.35 -3.87 -16.37
N GLU A 403 -18.15 -4.27 -15.39
CA GLU A 403 -19.16 -3.40 -14.77
C GLU A 403 -18.50 -2.31 -13.91
N VAL A 404 -17.46 -2.65 -13.14
CA VAL A 404 -16.73 -1.67 -12.33
C VAL A 404 -15.93 -0.70 -13.20
N ILE A 405 -15.25 -1.16 -14.25
CA ILE A 405 -14.54 -0.27 -15.19
C ILE A 405 -15.50 0.75 -15.78
N ASP A 406 -16.67 0.32 -16.27
CA ASP A 406 -17.68 1.23 -16.83
C ASP A 406 -18.16 2.27 -15.79
N GLU A 407 -18.36 1.86 -14.54
CA GLU A 407 -18.80 2.75 -13.46
C GLU A 407 -17.71 3.74 -13.03
N VAL A 408 -16.46 3.28 -12.89
CA VAL A 408 -15.31 4.13 -12.57
C VAL A 408 -15.04 5.13 -13.68
N THR A 409 -15.05 4.72 -14.95
CA THR A 409 -14.93 5.66 -16.07
C THR A 409 -16.02 6.74 -16.01
N ALA A 410 -17.28 6.35 -15.73
CA ALA A 410 -18.37 7.32 -15.58
C ALA A 410 -18.18 8.26 -14.38
N ALA A 411 -17.64 7.77 -13.27
CA ALA A 411 -17.31 8.55 -12.08
C ALA A 411 -16.19 9.56 -12.36
N LEU A 412 -15.11 9.14 -13.02
CA LEU A 412 -13.97 9.99 -13.39
C LEU A 412 -14.36 11.10 -14.38
N ASP A 413 -15.32 10.84 -15.27
CA ASP A 413 -15.87 11.83 -16.21
C ASP A 413 -16.78 12.87 -15.53
N THR A 414 -17.45 12.48 -14.44
CA THR A 414 -18.48 13.32 -13.78
C THR A 414 -17.90 14.14 -12.62
N ASN A 415 -16.92 13.58 -11.91
CA ASN A 415 -16.33 14.21 -10.73
C ASN A 415 -15.18 15.14 -11.13
N ALA A 416 -15.33 16.42 -10.80
CA ALA A 416 -14.33 17.45 -11.08
C ALA A 416 -13.27 17.61 -9.97
N SER A 417 -13.46 16.94 -8.83
CA SER A 417 -12.55 16.96 -7.68
C SER A 417 -11.98 15.57 -7.45
N LEU A 418 -10.69 15.51 -7.15
CA LEU A 418 -9.94 14.29 -6.80
C LEU A 418 -10.63 13.47 -5.70
N SER A 419 -11.01 14.10 -4.59
CA SER A 419 -11.68 13.42 -3.48
C SER A 419 -12.98 12.76 -3.91
N GLY A 420 -13.84 13.51 -4.62
CA GLY A 420 -15.11 12.98 -5.13
C GLY A 420 -14.98 11.86 -6.17
N SER A 421 -13.95 11.88 -7.02
CA SER A 421 -13.70 10.78 -7.95
C SER A 421 -13.13 9.55 -7.25
N ALA A 422 -12.19 9.72 -6.34
CA ALA A 422 -11.63 8.63 -5.55
C ALA A 422 -12.68 7.93 -4.68
N ASP A 423 -13.55 8.69 -4.00
CA ASP A 423 -14.66 8.13 -3.21
C ASP A 423 -15.61 7.32 -4.09
N ALA A 424 -15.97 7.84 -5.27
CA ALA A 424 -16.85 7.15 -6.20
C ALA A 424 -16.20 5.89 -6.80
N THR A 425 -14.88 5.91 -7.03
CA THR A 425 -14.12 4.72 -7.46
C THR A 425 -14.15 3.65 -6.36
N ALA A 426 -13.87 4.02 -5.11
CA ALA A 426 -13.91 3.09 -3.99
C ALA A 426 -15.31 2.47 -3.80
N GLU A 427 -16.39 3.29 -3.88
CA GLU A 427 -17.77 2.79 -3.81
C GLU A 427 -18.08 1.78 -4.93
N ALA A 428 -17.67 2.08 -6.17
CA ALA A 428 -17.89 1.18 -7.31
C ALA A 428 -17.14 -0.16 -7.16
N VAL A 429 -15.91 -0.12 -6.65
CA VAL A 429 -15.10 -1.32 -6.39
C VAL A 429 -15.72 -2.17 -5.29
N ALA A 430 -16.11 -1.57 -4.16
CA ALA A 430 -16.73 -2.26 -3.03
C ALA A 430 -18.08 -2.89 -3.44
N ASP A 431 -18.97 -2.14 -4.09
CA ASP A 431 -20.26 -2.64 -4.57
C ASP A 431 -20.08 -3.80 -5.57
N GLY A 432 -19.12 -3.67 -6.49
CA GLY A 432 -18.79 -4.71 -7.44
C GLY A 432 -18.28 -5.99 -6.75
N ARG A 433 -17.38 -5.86 -5.77
CA ARG A 433 -16.83 -7.00 -5.01
C ARG A 433 -17.91 -7.72 -4.22
N MET A 434 -18.80 -6.98 -3.57
CA MET A 434 -19.95 -7.56 -2.87
C MET A 434 -20.84 -8.39 -3.82
N VAL A 435 -21.11 -7.89 -5.03
CA VAL A 435 -21.89 -8.63 -6.05
C VAL A 435 -21.15 -9.88 -6.52
N TYR A 436 -19.84 -9.77 -6.73
CA TYR A 436 -19.00 -10.90 -7.12
C TYR A 436 -18.99 -12.00 -6.03
N HIS A 437 -18.77 -11.66 -4.77
CA HIS A 437 -18.84 -12.61 -3.64
C HIS A 437 -20.19 -13.29 -3.53
N SER A 438 -21.29 -12.53 -3.58
CA SER A 438 -22.64 -13.11 -3.56
C SER A 438 -22.88 -14.07 -4.73
N THR A 439 -22.30 -13.78 -5.90
CA THR A 439 -22.40 -14.67 -7.07
C THR A 439 -21.62 -15.97 -6.87
N LEU A 440 -20.44 -15.89 -6.25
CA LEU A 440 -19.65 -17.09 -5.91
C LEU A 440 -20.35 -17.96 -4.87
N GLU A 441 -20.98 -17.37 -3.86
CA GLU A 441 -21.78 -18.11 -2.87
C GLU A 441 -22.94 -18.85 -3.54
N ASP A 442 -23.64 -18.20 -4.48
CA ASP A 442 -24.71 -18.82 -5.26
C ASP A 442 -24.17 -20.00 -6.09
N ILE A 443 -23.02 -19.84 -6.78
CA ILE A 443 -22.35 -20.90 -7.53
C ILE A 443 -21.95 -22.07 -6.60
N ALA A 444 -21.33 -21.77 -5.46
CA ALA A 444 -20.92 -22.77 -4.48
C ALA A 444 -22.13 -23.54 -3.93
N SER A 445 -23.28 -22.89 -3.74
CA SER A 445 -24.50 -23.54 -3.26
C SER A 445 -25.01 -24.65 -4.21
N GLU A 446 -24.68 -24.56 -5.50
CA GLU A 446 -25.00 -25.59 -6.49
C GLU A 446 -24.09 -26.83 -6.35
N LEU A 447 -22.92 -26.68 -5.73
CA LEU A 447 -21.96 -27.75 -5.42
C LEU A 447 -22.35 -28.57 -4.18
N SER A 448 -23.65 -28.77 -3.93
CA SER A 448 -24.19 -29.55 -2.79
C SER A 448 -23.66 -30.99 -2.62
N ILE A 449 -22.86 -31.47 -3.58
CA ILE A 449 -22.12 -32.73 -3.53
C ILE A 449 -20.83 -32.65 -2.69
N LEU A 450 -20.35 -31.44 -2.41
CA LEU A 450 -19.15 -31.16 -1.62
C LEU A 450 -19.55 -30.81 -0.18
N GLU A 451 -18.70 -31.20 0.77
CA GLU A 451 -18.89 -30.88 2.20
C GLU A 451 -18.30 -29.50 2.57
N GLU A 452 -17.35 -28.98 1.77
CA GLU A 452 -16.55 -27.77 2.06
C GLU A 452 -16.81 -26.63 1.05
N LEU A 453 -18.01 -26.05 1.08
CA LEU A 453 -18.39 -24.95 0.15
C LEU A 453 -17.66 -23.63 0.42
N ASP A 454 -17.30 -23.38 1.68
CA ASP A 454 -16.59 -22.17 2.09
C ASP A 454 -15.14 -22.18 1.59
N THR A 455 -14.47 -23.33 1.66
CA THR A 455 -13.14 -23.53 1.09
C THR A 455 -13.14 -23.31 -0.43
N PHE A 456 -14.16 -23.78 -1.14
CA PHE A 456 -14.30 -23.49 -2.58
C PHE A 456 -14.37 -21.99 -2.85
N THR A 457 -15.28 -21.29 -2.17
CA THR A 457 -15.51 -19.86 -2.40
C THR A 457 -14.26 -19.06 -2.06
N SER A 458 -13.64 -19.34 -0.91
CA SER A 458 -12.47 -18.60 -0.43
C SER A 458 -11.26 -18.80 -1.33
N ILE A 459 -10.91 -20.04 -1.71
CA ILE A 459 -9.77 -20.29 -2.61
C ILE A 459 -10.02 -19.68 -3.99
N VAL A 460 -11.26 -19.69 -4.50
CA VAL A 460 -11.57 -19.06 -5.80
C VAL A 460 -11.37 -17.55 -5.76
N ILE A 461 -11.77 -16.89 -4.66
CA ILE A 461 -11.54 -15.44 -4.46
C ILE A 461 -10.04 -15.13 -4.45
N GLU A 462 -9.25 -15.84 -3.63
CA GLU A 462 -7.79 -15.62 -3.56
C GLU A 462 -7.08 -15.97 -4.88
N ALA A 463 -7.54 -17.01 -5.59
CA ALA A 463 -6.99 -17.37 -6.90
C ALA A 463 -7.39 -16.41 -8.03
N ASP A 464 -8.44 -15.61 -7.84
CA ASP A 464 -8.86 -14.59 -8.79
C ASP A 464 -8.09 -13.28 -8.59
N GLY A 465 -7.72 -12.96 -7.33
CA GLY A 465 -7.07 -11.69 -6.99
C GLY A 465 -7.85 -10.50 -7.55
N SER A 466 -7.15 -9.41 -7.83
CA SER A 466 -7.60 -8.30 -8.67
C SER A 466 -6.84 -8.27 -10.01
N PHE A 467 -5.71 -8.97 -10.13
CA PHE A 467 -4.76 -8.86 -11.25
C PHE A 467 -5.07 -9.67 -12.49
N VAL A 468 -5.98 -10.65 -12.46
CA VAL A 468 -6.11 -11.62 -13.57
C VAL A 468 -6.80 -11.03 -14.84
N ALA A 469 -7.00 -9.70 -14.92
CA ALA A 469 -7.77 -9.07 -15.99
C ALA A 469 -7.29 -7.75 -16.62
N ALA A 470 -6.10 -7.24 -16.32
CA ALA A 470 -5.64 -5.97 -16.94
C ALA A 470 -4.71 -6.13 -18.17
N ALA A 471 -4.56 -7.34 -18.73
CA ALA A 471 -3.66 -7.58 -19.87
C ALA A 471 -4.33 -7.48 -21.27
N GLN A 472 -5.19 -6.47 -21.54
CA GLN A 472 -5.73 -6.22 -22.89
C GLN A 472 -5.32 -4.90 -23.51
#